data_AF-A0A914DP04-F1
#
_entry.id   AF-A0A914DP04-F1
#
_cell.length_a   1.000
_cell.length_b   1.000
_cell.length_c   1.000
_cell.angle_alpha   90.00
_cell.angle_beta   90.00
_cell.angle_gamma   90.00
#
_symmetry.space_group_name_H-M   'P 1'
#
loop_
_entity.id
_entity.type
_entity.pdbx_description
1 polymer ?
#
loop_
_entity_poly.entity_id
_entity_poly.type
_entity_poly.pdbx_seq_one_letter_code
_entity_poly.pdbx_strand_id
1 'polypeptide(L)'
;MAWICGSICFHAQVSPCDDEVSRRNWEANELIEKDRLAELKVIKILLLGGPESGKSTIFKQMRILHMNGFSDAERTNYKYLIYSNVFQAVHQIIMGAKTLNIDYEEETKVVVFFDI
;
A
#
# COMPACT_ATOMS: atom_id res chain seq x y z
N MET A 1 -63.88 -26.08 -9.18
CA MET A 1 -64.10 -25.39 -7.89
C MET A 1 -63.03 -25.86 -6.92
N ALA A 2 -62.24 -24.93 -6.42
CA ALA A 2 -61.14 -25.08 -5.46
C ALA A 2 -61.59 -25.83 -4.18
N TRP A 3 -60.74 -26.50 -3.39
CA TRP A 3 -59.60 -25.96 -2.65
C TRP A 3 -58.55 -27.04 -2.36
N ILE A 4 -57.29 -26.66 -2.54
CA ILE A 4 -56.07 -27.43 -2.28
C ILE A 4 -55.67 -27.15 -0.83
N CYS A 5 -55.67 -28.17 0.04
CA CYS A 5 -55.05 -28.08 1.36
C CYS A 5 -53.58 -28.44 1.21
N GLY A 6 -52.71 -27.48 1.55
CA GLY A 6 -51.29 -27.51 1.29
C GLY A 6 -50.54 -28.59 2.06
N SER A 7 -49.49 -29.09 1.42
CA SER A 7 -48.36 -29.76 2.06
C SER A 7 -47.10 -29.26 1.35
N ILE A 8 -46.69 -28.04 1.72
CA ILE A 8 -45.32 -27.61 1.47
C ILE A 8 -44.47 -28.35 2.49
N CYS A 9 -43.65 -29.26 1.98
CA CYS A 9 -42.56 -29.87 2.73
C CYS A 9 -41.67 -28.75 3.28
N PHE A 10 -41.86 -28.41 4.55
CA PHE A 10 -40.93 -27.59 5.29
C PHE A 10 -39.68 -28.44 5.49
N HIS A 11 -38.67 -28.20 4.66
CA HIS A 11 -37.32 -28.70 4.85
C HIS A 11 -36.82 -28.10 6.18
N ALA A 12 -37.06 -28.81 7.28
CA ALA A 12 -36.44 -28.52 8.55
C ALA A 12 -34.95 -28.78 8.39
N GLN A 13 -34.22 -27.75 7.94
CA GLN A 13 -32.80 -27.64 8.17
C GLN A 13 -32.63 -27.73 9.68
N VAL A 14 -32.12 -28.86 10.15
CA VAL A 14 -31.66 -29.02 11.52
C VAL A 14 -30.65 -27.90 11.74
N SER A 15 -31.04 -26.86 12.48
CA SER A 15 -30.10 -25.84 12.94
C SER A 15 -28.99 -26.57 13.70
N PRO A 16 -27.72 -26.51 13.27
CA PRO A 16 -26.63 -26.96 14.12
C PRO A 16 -26.71 -26.16 15.41
N CYS A 17 -26.71 -26.85 16.56
CA CYS A 17 -26.85 -26.30 17.90
C CYS A 17 -26.29 -24.87 18.01
N ASP A 18 -27.14 -23.94 18.47
CA ASP A 18 -26.84 -22.52 18.67
C ASP A 18 -25.52 -22.28 19.43
N ASP A 19 -25.03 -23.27 20.17
CA ASP A 19 -23.79 -23.23 20.95
C ASP A 19 -22.52 -23.03 20.10
N GLU A 20 -22.37 -23.70 18.95
CA GLU A 20 -21.14 -23.55 18.14
C GLU A 20 -21.13 -22.22 17.37
N VAL A 21 -22.30 -21.77 16.92
CA VAL A 21 -22.49 -20.45 16.31
C VAL A 21 -22.30 -19.37 17.37
N SER A 22 -22.85 -19.55 18.57
CA SER A 22 -22.67 -18.62 19.71
C SER A 22 -21.22 -18.54 20.16
N ARG A 23 -20.48 -19.66 20.20
CA ARG A 23 -19.05 -19.66 20.52
C ARG A 23 -18.24 -18.88 19.49
N ARG A 24 -18.48 -19.10 18.19
CA ARG A 24 -17.83 -18.34 17.12
C ARG A 24 -18.19 -16.86 17.17
N ASN A 25 -19.45 -16.53 17.46
CA ASN A 25 -19.90 -15.14 17.61
C ASN A 25 -19.26 -14.47 18.82
N TRP A 26 -19.11 -15.19 19.93
CA TRP A 26 -18.40 -14.71 21.12
C TRP A 26 -16.93 -14.42 20.80
N GLU A 27 -16.23 -15.36 20.18
CA GLU A 27 -14.82 -15.21 19.78
C GLU A 27 -14.62 -14.01 18.83
N ALA A 28 -15.54 -13.85 17.87
CA ALA A 28 -15.52 -12.71 16.96
C ALA A 28 -15.74 -11.38 17.69
N ASN A 29 -16.73 -11.31 18.59
CA ASN A 29 -17.00 -10.10 19.37
C ASN A 29 -15.85 -9.74 20.31
N GLU A 30 -15.19 -10.73 20.91
CA GLU A 30 -14.01 -10.52 21.75
C GLU A 30 -12.84 -9.94 20.94
N LEU A 31 -12.62 -10.45 19.72
CA LEU A 31 -11.59 -9.93 18.82
C LEU A 31 -11.89 -8.49 18.40
N ILE A 32 -13.15 -8.19 18.05
CA ILE A 32 -13.59 -6.85 17.67
C ILE A 32 -13.34 -5.85 18.81
N GLU A 33 -13.68 -6.19 20.05
CA GLU A 33 -13.47 -5.28 21.17
C GLU A 33 -11.98 -5.08 21.49
N LYS A 34 -11.16 -6.13 21.35
CA LYS A 34 -9.70 -6.01 21.46
C LYS A 34 -9.13 -5.07 20.41
N ASP A 35 -9.55 -5.21 19.16
CA ASP A 35 -9.11 -4.34 18.05
C ASP A 35 -9.58 -2.89 18.28
N ARG A 36 -10.82 -2.69 18.74
CA ARG A 36 -11.35 -1.37 19.09
C ARG A 36 -10.49 -0.67 20.15
N LEU A 37 -10.11 -1.38 21.21
CA LEU A 37 -9.25 -0.84 22.26
C LEU A 37 -7.83 -0.56 21.77
N ALA A 38 -7.32 -1.33 20.81
CA ALA A 38 -6.03 -1.09 20.19
C ALA A 38 -6.07 0.16 19.30
N GLU A 39 -7.11 0.33 18.49
CA GLU A 39 -7.29 1.50 17.61
C GLU A 39 -7.37 2.82 18.38
N LEU A 40 -8.04 2.83 19.54
CA LEU A 40 -8.12 4.02 20.39
C LEU A 40 -6.74 4.52 20.88
N LYS A 41 -5.73 3.65 20.89
CA LYS A 41 -4.35 3.99 21.27
C LYS A 41 -3.50 4.44 20.08
N VAL A 42 -4.00 4.32 18.85
CA VAL A 42 -3.26 4.68 17.63
C VAL A 42 -3.41 6.18 17.34
N ILE A 43 -2.28 6.89 17.24
CA ILE A 43 -2.25 8.29 16.83
C ILE A 43 -2.15 8.37 15.31
N LYS A 44 -3.13 8.98 14.66
CA LYS A 44 -3.16 9.21 13.20
C LYS A 44 -2.58 10.59 12.87
N ILE A 45 -1.53 10.62 12.06
CA ILE A 45 -0.84 11.85 11.65
C ILE A 45 -1.06 12.07 10.15
N LEU A 46 -1.43 13.30 9.76
CA LEU A 46 -1.53 13.73 8.37
C LEU A 46 -0.43 14.74 8.04
N LEU A 47 0.42 14.41 7.06
CA LEU A 47 1.43 15.34 6.55
C LEU A 47 0.89 16.05 5.31
N LEU A 48 0.71 17.36 5.41
CA LEU A 48 0.24 18.22 4.30
C LEU A 48 1.41 19.02 3.71
N GLY A 49 1.35 19.29 2.42
CA GLY A 49 2.32 20.12 1.70
C GLY A 49 2.26 19.91 0.19
N GLY A 50 2.81 20.84 -0.58
CA GLY A 50 2.87 20.76 -2.05
C GLY A 50 3.63 19.53 -2.57
N PRO A 51 3.55 19.23 -3.89
CA PRO A 51 4.42 18.21 -4.48
C PRO A 51 5.89 18.51 -4.14
N GLU A 52 6.68 17.46 -3.91
CA GLU A 52 8.13 17.56 -3.61
C GLU A 52 8.54 18.16 -2.26
N SER A 53 7.60 18.55 -1.40
CA SER A 53 7.88 19.11 -0.06
C SER A 53 8.55 18.16 0.94
N GLY A 54 9.03 16.99 0.53
CA GLY A 54 9.75 16.04 1.38
C GLY A 54 8.88 15.14 2.27
N LYS A 55 7.55 15.12 2.11
CA LYS A 55 6.64 14.25 2.90
C LYS A 55 7.07 12.78 2.86
N SER A 56 7.35 12.25 1.67
CA SER A 56 7.83 10.89 1.48
C SER A 56 9.18 10.64 2.19
N THR A 57 10.02 11.67 2.28
CA THR A 57 11.31 11.59 3.00
C THR A 57 11.09 11.45 4.50
N ILE A 58 10.17 12.23 5.08
CA ILE A 58 9.80 12.11 6.51
C ILE A 58 9.28 10.71 6.82
N PHE A 59 8.36 10.18 5.99
CA PHE A 59 7.87 8.81 6.17
C PHE A 59 8.98 7.75 6.06
N LYS A 60 9.91 7.90 5.11
CA LYS A 60 11.06 7.00 4.99
C LYS A 60 11.96 7.07 6.24
N GLN A 61 12.19 8.25 6.80
CA GLN A 61 12.95 8.40 8.05
C GLN A 61 12.23 7.80 9.25
N MET A 62 10.91 7.97 9.34
CA MET A 62 10.11 7.31 10.38
C MET A 62 10.25 5.79 10.35
N ARG A 63 10.27 5.19 9.15
CA ARG A 63 10.52 3.75 8.97
C ARG A 63 11.92 3.32 9.42
N ILE A 64 12.95 4.13 9.17
CA ILE A 64 14.32 3.82 9.56
C ILE A 64 14.48 3.88 11.09
N LEU A 65 13.90 4.90 11.74
CA LEU A 65 14.12 5.18 13.15
C LEU A 65 13.23 4.37 14.11
N HIS A 66 11.98 4.08 13.71
CA HIS A 66 10.97 3.54 14.63
C HIS A 66 10.40 2.17 14.19
N MET A 67 10.86 1.62 13.07
CA MET A 67 10.43 0.31 12.56
C MET A 67 11.65 -0.52 12.17
N ASN A 68 11.44 -1.71 11.63
CA ASN A 68 12.51 -2.63 11.19
C ASN A 68 13.19 -2.20 9.87
N GLY A 69 13.13 -0.92 9.51
CA GLY A 69 13.71 -0.39 8.27
C GLY A 69 13.06 -0.93 6.99
N PHE A 70 13.89 -1.16 5.96
CA PHE A 70 13.49 -1.68 4.65
C PHE A 70 14.02 -3.09 4.45
N SER A 71 13.15 -3.99 3.99
CA SER A 71 13.49 -5.37 3.60
C SER A 71 14.36 -5.41 2.34
N ASP A 72 15.05 -6.53 2.10
CA ASP A 72 15.91 -6.67 0.92
C ASP A 72 15.13 -6.68 -0.40
N ALA A 73 13.89 -7.18 -0.38
CA ALA A 73 12.97 -7.08 -1.51
C ALA A 73 12.63 -5.60 -1.83
N GLU A 74 12.32 -4.80 -0.80
CA GLU A 74 12.07 -3.37 -0.97
C GLU A 74 13.31 -2.62 -1.46
N ARG A 75 14.50 -2.95 -0.94
CA ARG A 75 15.77 -2.34 -1.38
C ARG A 75 16.04 -2.63 -2.86
N THR A 76 15.78 -3.86 -3.31
CA THR A 76 15.88 -4.23 -4.73
C THR A 76 14.92 -3.40 -5.59
N ASN A 77 13.69 -3.20 -5.14
CA ASN A 77 12.73 -2.35 -5.85
C ASN A 77 13.18 -0.87 -5.84
N TYR A 78 13.74 -0.37 -4.74
CA TYR A 78 14.31 0.98 -4.70
C TYR A 78 15.50 1.16 -5.64
N LYS A 79 16.31 0.11 -5.89
CA LYS A 79 17.40 0.16 -6.88
C LYS A 79 16.86 0.54 -8.26
N TYR A 80 15.76 -0.08 -8.70
CA TYR A 80 15.11 0.26 -9.96
C TYR A 80 14.59 1.72 -9.98
N LEU A 81 13.98 2.17 -8.88
CA LEU A 81 13.51 3.56 -8.76
C LEU A 81 14.66 4.57 -8.81
N ILE A 82 15.80 4.27 -8.19
CA ILE A 82 16.99 5.13 -8.23
C ILE A 82 17.48 5.26 -9.68
N TYR A 83 17.59 4.15 -10.40
CA TYR A 83 18.01 4.16 -11.81
C TYR A 83 17.07 4.97 -12.70
N SER A 84 15.75 4.78 -12.54
CA SER A 84 14.75 5.57 -13.25
C SER A 84 14.89 7.07 -12.95
N ASN A 85 15.05 7.45 -11.69
CA ASN A 85 15.20 8.85 -11.29
C ASN A 85 16.48 9.48 -11.86
N VAL A 86 17.60 8.76 -11.85
CA VAL A 86 18.86 9.25 -12.42
C VAL A 86 18.71 9.46 -13.93
N PHE A 87 18.14 8.49 -14.63
CA PHE A 87 17.92 8.60 -16.08
C PHE A 87 17.00 9.79 -16.41
N GLN A 88 15.90 9.95 -15.69
CA GLN A 88 14.99 11.08 -15.85
C GLN A 88 15.71 12.41 -15.57
N ALA A 89 16.48 12.51 -14.50
CA ALA A 89 17.23 13.72 -14.17
C ALA A 89 18.20 14.12 -15.29
N VAL A 90 18.97 13.16 -15.83
CA VAL A 90 19.87 13.41 -16.95
C VAL A 90 19.10 13.83 -18.19
N HIS A 91 18.00 13.16 -18.52
CA HIS A 91 17.15 13.53 -19.65
C HIS A 91 16.61 14.96 -19.52
N GLN A 92 16.14 15.35 -18.33
CA GLN A 92 15.66 16.71 -18.07
C GLN A 92 16.78 17.75 -18.23
N ILE A 93 18.00 17.44 -17.80
CA ILE A 93 19.16 18.33 -17.98
C ILE A 93 19.45 18.54 -19.47
N ILE A 94 19.49 17.47 -20.26
CA ILE A 94 19.74 17.56 -21.72
C ILE A 94 18.65 18.36 -22.42
N MET A 95 17.37 18.11 -22.09
CA MET A 95 16.25 18.88 -22.64
C MET A 95 16.31 20.35 -22.22
N GLY A 96 16.69 20.64 -20.98
CA GLY A 96 16.90 21.99 -20.48
C GLY A 96 18.02 22.71 -21.22
N ALA A 97 19.16 22.05 -21.44
CA ALA A 97 20.29 22.60 -22.20
C ALA A 97 19.90 22.98 -23.63
N LYS A 98 19.14 22.11 -24.33
CA LYS A 98 18.58 22.42 -25.66
C LYS A 98 17.64 23.61 -25.62
N THR A 99 16.77 23.68 -24.61
CA THR A 99 15.80 24.78 -24.46
C THR A 99 16.49 26.12 -24.21
N LEU A 100 17.60 26.11 -23.47
CA LEU A 100 18.39 27.29 -23.15
C LEU A 100 19.47 27.60 -24.20
N ASN A 101 19.54 26.82 -25.29
CA ASN A 101 20.52 26.94 -26.36
C ASN A 101 21.98 26.95 -25.84
N ILE A 102 22.25 26.08 -24.87
CA ILE A 102 23.59 25.86 -24.32
C ILE A 102 24.26 24.78 -25.18
N ASP A 103 25.33 25.15 -25.87
CA ASP A 103 26.13 24.22 -26.67
C ASP A 103 26.87 23.24 -25.76
N TYR A 104 26.83 21.96 -26.10
CA TYR A 104 27.59 20.90 -25.44
C TYR A 104 28.20 19.98 -26.49
N GLU A 105 29.39 19.44 -26.22
CA GLU A 105 30.09 18.55 -27.16
C GLU A 105 29.27 17.26 -27.40
N GLU A 106 28.92 17.00 -28.67
CA GLU A 106 28.07 15.87 -29.10
C GLU A 106 28.65 14.49 -28.77
N GLU A 107 29.95 14.40 -28.43
CA GLU A 107 30.60 13.13 -28.07
C GLU A 107 30.29 12.63 -26.65
N THR A 108 29.44 13.33 -25.89
CA THR A 108 28.90 12.79 -24.63
C THR A 108 27.88 11.69 -24.89
N LYS A 109 28.37 10.51 -25.31
CA LYS A 109 27.61 9.26 -25.26
C LYS A 109 27.32 8.93 -23.81
N VAL A 110 26.13 9.30 -23.34
CA VAL A 110 25.63 8.87 -22.04
C VAL A 110 25.18 7.42 -22.16
N VAL A 111 26.12 6.49 -22.01
CA VAL A 111 25.81 5.06 -21.95
C VAL A 111 25.53 4.72 -20.51
N VAL A 112 24.24 4.63 -20.17
CA VAL A 112 23.81 4.21 -18.83
C VAL A 112 23.64 2.69 -18.84
N PHE A 113 24.71 1.96 -18.54
CA PHE A 113 24.63 0.54 -18.28
C PHE A 113 24.11 0.33 -16.86
N PHE A 114 22.91 -0.25 -16.75
CA PHE A 114 22.39 -0.76 -15.49
C PHE A 114 22.32 -2.27 -15.60
N ASP A 115 23.38 -2.96 -15.17
CA ASP A 115 23.34 -4.40 -14.97
C ASP A 115 22.43 -4.68 -13.75
N ILE A 116 21.23 -5.21 -14.02
CA ILE A 116 20.25 -5.61 -13.01
C ILE A 116 20.50 -7.04 -12.56
#